data_AF-Q48H09-F1
#
_entry.id   AF-Q48H09-F1
#
_cell.length_a   1.000
_cell.length_b   1.000
_cell.length_c   1.000
_cell.angle_alpha   90.00
_cell.angle_beta   90.00
_cell.angle_gamma   90.00
#
_symmetry.space_group_name_H-M   'P 1'
#
loop_
_entity.id
_entity.type
_entity.pdbx_description
1 polymer ?
#
loop_
_entity_poly.entity_id
_entity_poly.type
_entity_poly.pdbx_seq_one_letter_code
_entity_poly.pdbx_strand_id
1 'polypeptide(L)'
;MGTINNVRNTLQIGLVGDFNADVPAHQAIPLALAMAAETVHVPVSFEWLPTPRIGSGARLGEFDGLWCVPASPYLDMQGALTAIRFARERLVPFLGTCGGFQHALVEYARNQLGWADAEHGETAPQAANVIIEPLSCSLVESVAAIHLQPDTLIAQAYGTLNIEERYHCRYGLRRELEPALFGDALKVSGRGPEGEVRSIELQGHPFFVATLFQPERAALQGKVSPVVAAFVRACSQAAQRNRS
;
A
#
# COMPACT_ATOMS: atom_id res chain seq x y z
N MET A 1 7.63 -31.88 -31.27
CA MET A 1 7.13 -30.49 -31.22
C MET A 1 7.00 -30.11 -29.76
N GLY A 2 8.03 -29.46 -29.21
CA GLY A 2 8.04 -29.02 -27.82
C GLY A 2 7.18 -27.76 -27.66
N THR A 3 6.25 -27.80 -26.72
CA THR A 3 5.42 -26.67 -26.32
C THR A 3 6.35 -25.59 -25.74
N ILE A 4 6.39 -24.43 -26.39
CA ILE A 4 7.14 -23.29 -25.89
C ILE A 4 6.36 -22.77 -24.68
N ASN A 5 6.81 -23.14 -23.48
CA ASN A 5 6.37 -22.50 -22.24
C ASN A 5 6.80 -21.03 -22.32
N ASN A 6 5.89 -20.16 -22.73
CA ASN A 6 6.15 -18.73 -22.81
C ASN A 6 6.18 -18.18 -21.38
N VAL A 7 7.35 -18.23 -20.75
CA VAL A 7 7.60 -17.69 -19.42
C VAL A 7 7.33 -16.20 -19.48
N ARG A 8 6.31 -15.69 -18.78
CA ARG A 8 6.22 -14.26 -18.48
C ARG A 8 7.42 -13.90 -17.61
N ASN A 9 8.49 -13.40 -18.24
CA ASN A 9 9.70 -12.95 -17.53
C ASN A 9 9.46 -11.61 -16.81
N THR A 10 8.46 -10.85 -17.24
CA THR A 10 8.12 -9.52 -16.71
C THR A 10 6.97 -9.60 -15.71
N LEU A 11 7.20 -9.08 -14.50
CA LEU A 11 6.15 -8.93 -13.49
C LEU A 11 5.10 -7.92 -13.95
N GLN A 12 3.83 -8.20 -13.64
CA GLN A 12 2.70 -7.30 -13.90
C GLN A 12 2.21 -6.71 -12.57
N ILE A 13 2.36 -5.41 -12.38
CA ILE A 13 1.90 -4.71 -11.16
C ILE A 13 0.64 -3.91 -11.46
N GLY A 14 -0.43 -4.15 -10.70
CA GLY A 14 -1.67 -3.36 -10.78
C GLY A 14 -1.59 -2.14 -9.86
N LEU A 15 -1.65 -0.93 -10.43
CA LEU A 15 -1.70 0.33 -9.69
C LEU A 15 -3.16 0.73 -9.45
N VAL A 16 -3.67 0.43 -8.26
CA VAL A 16 -5.05 0.72 -7.84
C VAL A 16 -5.18 2.18 -7.45
N GLY A 17 -5.80 2.97 -8.31
CA GLY A 17 -6.03 4.40 -8.10
C GLY A 17 -6.37 5.15 -9.38
N ASP A 18 -6.92 6.35 -9.23
CA ASP A 18 -7.39 7.18 -10.32
C ASP A 18 -6.26 8.10 -10.78
N PHE A 19 -5.53 7.67 -11.82
CA PHE A 19 -4.35 8.40 -12.31
C PHE A 19 -4.65 9.87 -12.57
N ASN A 20 -3.73 10.71 -12.09
CA ASN A 20 -3.78 12.15 -12.26
C ASN A 20 -2.34 12.66 -12.41
N ALA A 21 -2.05 13.29 -13.55
CA ALA A 21 -0.72 13.80 -13.87
C ALA A 21 -0.29 14.96 -12.97
N ASP A 22 -1.21 15.68 -12.32
CA ASP A 22 -0.90 16.78 -11.41
C ASP A 22 -0.49 16.30 -10.01
N VAL A 23 -0.64 15.01 -9.71
CA VAL A 23 -0.28 14.42 -8.42
C VAL A 23 1.20 13.99 -8.46
N PRO A 24 2.10 14.59 -7.65
CA PRO A 24 3.52 14.25 -7.67
C PRO A 24 3.82 12.76 -7.39
N ALA A 25 3.04 12.13 -6.50
CA ALA A 25 3.17 10.70 -6.24
C ALA A 25 2.87 9.85 -7.48
N HIS A 26 1.86 10.20 -8.28
CA HIS A 26 1.50 9.48 -9.51
C HIS A 26 2.58 9.60 -10.59
N GLN A 27 3.28 10.74 -10.66
CA GLN A 27 4.47 10.90 -11.50
C GLN A 27 5.66 10.06 -10.98
N ALA A 28 5.79 9.94 -9.66
CA ALA A 28 6.89 9.24 -9.02
C ALA A 28 6.79 7.71 -9.10
N ILE A 29 5.58 7.14 -9.07
CA ILE A 29 5.36 5.68 -9.04
C ILE A 29 6.02 4.94 -10.21
N PRO A 30 5.85 5.35 -11.48
CA PRO A 30 6.54 4.69 -12.60
C PRO A 30 8.07 4.70 -12.46
N LEU A 31 8.64 5.80 -11.96
CA LEU A 31 10.08 5.93 -11.71
C LEU A 31 10.51 5.02 -10.56
N ALA A 32 9.75 4.98 -9.47
CA ALA A 32 10.02 4.14 -8.31
C ALA A 32 10.00 2.64 -8.69
N LEU A 33 9.04 2.21 -9.52
CA LEU A 33 8.98 0.86 -10.05
C LEU A 33 10.16 0.53 -10.96
N ALA A 34 10.57 1.45 -11.84
CA ALA A 34 11.73 1.26 -12.71
C ALA A 34 13.02 1.09 -11.89
N MET A 35 13.26 1.96 -10.92
CA MET A 35 14.41 1.89 -10.03
C MET A 35 14.40 0.61 -9.17
N ALA A 36 13.23 0.19 -8.68
CA ALA A 36 13.07 -1.06 -7.95
C ALA A 36 13.33 -2.29 -8.83
N ALA A 37 12.84 -2.28 -10.08
CA ALA A 37 13.08 -3.33 -11.06
C ALA A 37 14.58 -3.51 -11.34
N GLU A 38 15.31 -2.41 -11.52
CA GLU A 38 16.77 -2.42 -11.67
C GLU A 38 17.47 -2.98 -10.41
N THR A 39 17.08 -2.48 -9.24
CA THR A 39 17.66 -2.91 -7.95
C THR A 39 17.48 -4.41 -7.70
N VAL A 40 16.30 -4.95 -8.03
CA VAL A 40 15.96 -6.36 -7.80
C VAL A 40 16.36 -7.25 -9.00
N HIS A 41 16.76 -6.66 -10.13
CA HIS A 41 17.09 -7.35 -11.38
C HIS A 41 15.91 -8.17 -11.94
N VAL A 42 14.71 -7.62 -11.87
CA VAL A 42 13.47 -8.25 -12.36
C VAL A 42 12.72 -7.25 -13.22
N PRO A 43 12.41 -7.56 -14.49
CA PRO A 43 11.66 -6.63 -15.32
C PRO A 43 10.23 -6.49 -14.80
N VAL A 44 9.75 -5.25 -14.72
CA VAL A 44 8.42 -4.89 -14.22
C VAL A 44 7.69 -4.10 -15.29
N SER A 45 6.43 -4.45 -15.53
CA SER A 45 5.47 -3.56 -16.18
C SER A 45 4.29 -3.33 -15.24
N PHE A 46 3.54 -2.26 -15.48
CA PHE A 46 2.43 -1.88 -14.64
C PHE A 46 1.21 -1.49 -15.47
N GLU A 47 0.03 -1.62 -14.88
CA GLU A 47 -1.24 -1.11 -15.40
C GLU A 47 -1.89 -0.22 -14.35
N TRP A 48 -2.32 0.97 -14.74
CA TRP A 48 -3.20 1.78 -13.90
C TRP A 48 -4.61 1.20 -13.91
N LEU A 49 -5.17 1.00 -12.73
CA LEU A 49 -6.48 0.44 -12.48
C LEU A 49 -7.37 1.52 -11.86
N PRO A 50 -8.10 2.31 -12.67
CA PRO A 50 -9.05 3.29 -12.16
C PRO A 50 -10.08 2.60 -11.26
N THR A 51 -10.33 3.19 -10.10
CA THR A 51 -11.13 2.54 -9.06
C THR A 51 -12.54 2.15 -9.53
N PRO A 52 -13.26 2.96 -10.35
CA PRO A 52 -14.59 2.58 -10.85
C PRO A 52 -14.59 1.41 -11.86
N ARG A 53 -13.41 0.99 -12.34
CA ARG A 53 -13.26 -0.10 -13.33
C ARG A 53 -12.92 -1.44 -12.68
N ILE A 54 -12.63 -1.47 -11.38
CA ILE A 54 -12.25 -2.69 -10.67
C ILE A 54 -13.44 -3.65 -10.53
N GLY A 55 -14.63 -3.11 -10.25
CA GLY A 55 -15.87 -3.89 -10.15
C GLY A 55 -15.75 -5.03 -9.15
N SER A 56 -16.04 -6.26 -9.58
CA SER A 56 -15.92 -7.47 -8.74
C SER A 56 -14.49 -7.98 -8.54
N GLY A 57 -13.48 -7.32 -9.14
CA GLY A 57 -12.08 -7.73 -9.03
C GLY A 57 -11.68 -8.88 -9.96
N ALA A 58 -12.49 -9.21 -10.97
CA ALA A 58 -12.26 -10.34 -11.87
C ALA A 58 -10.88 -10.35 -12.56
N ARG A 59 -10.34 -9.16 -12.88
CA ARG A 59 -9.02 -9.00 -13.52
C ARG A 59 -7.85 -8.97 -12.54
N LEU A 60 -8.10 -8.86 -11.23
CA LEU A 60 -7.03 -8.64 -10.26
C LEU A 60 -6.06 -9.83 -10.15
N GLY A 61 -6.53 -11.04 -10.49
CA GLY A 61 -5.69 -12.23 -10.56
C GLY A 61 -4.70 -12.25 -11.73
N GLU A 62 -4.75 -11.27 -12.63
CA GLU A 62 -3.79 -11.12 -13.74
C GLU A 62 -2.45 -10.52 -13.29
N PHE A 63 -2.41 -9.92 -12.09
CA PHE A 63 -1.25 -9.18 -11.56
C PHE A 63 -0.47 -10.00 -10.54
N ASP A 64 0.86 -9.84 -10.57
CA ASP A 64 1.79 -10.47 -9.61
C ASP A 64 1.86 -9.68 -8.28
N GLY A 65 1.35 -8.45 -8.26
CA GLY A 65 1.25 -7.59 -7.09
C GLY A 65 0.32 -6.41 -7.32
N LEU A 66 -0.28 -5.90 -6.24
CA LEU A 66 -1.17 -4.74 -6.27
C LEU A 66 -0.60 -3.61 -5.42
N TRP A 67 -0.60 -2.39 -5.95
CA TRP A 67 -0.25 -1.18 -5.22
C TRP A 67 -1.45 -0.24 -5.18
N CYS A 68 -2.05 -0.04 -4.00
CA CYS A 68 -3.06 1.01 -3.80
C CYS A 68 -2.37 2.34 -3.53
N VAL A 69 -2.49 3.27 -4.49
CA VAL A 69 -1.65 4.46 -4.58
C VAL A 69 -2.26 5.66 -3.84
N PRO A 70 -1.54 6.79 -3.66
CA PRO A 70 -2.11 7.97 -3.03
C PRO A 70 -3.23 8.67 -3.83
N ALA A 71 -3.62 9.86 -3.37
CA ALA A 71 -4.67 10.71 -3.94
C ALA A 71 -6.10 10.17 -3.75
N SER A 72 -6.43 9.83 -2.50
CA SER A 72 -7.83 9.82 -2.05
C SER A 72 -8.40 11.27 -2.03
N PRO A 73 -9.72 11.46 -2.13
CA PRO A 73 -10.75 10.43 -2.22
C PRO A 73 -10.74 9.76 -3.60
N TYR A 74 -10.83 8.43 -3.61
CA TYR A 74 -10.97 7.67 -4.86
C TYR A 74 -12.33 7.93 -5.50
N LEU A 75 -12.40 7.86 -6.84
CA LEU A 75 -13.66 8.01 -7.58
C LEU A 75 -14.67 6.92 -7.20
N ASP A 76 -14.19 5.71 -6.89
CA ASP A 76 -14.97 4.63 -6.32
C ASP A 76 -14.20 3.95 -5.17
N MET A 77 -14.56 4.31 -3.94
CA MET A 77 -14.00 3.70 -2.73
C MET A 77 -14.20 2.17 -2.72
N GLN A 78 -15.34 1.66 -3.19
CA GLN A 78 -15.62 0.23 -3.14
C GLN A 78 -14.69 -0.55 -4.09
N GLY A 79 -14.35 0.01 -5.24
CA GLY A 79 -13.32 -0.54 -6.13
C GLY A 79 -11.95 -0.68 -5.45
N ALA A 80 -11.50 0.37 -4.73
CA ALA A 80 -10.26 0.30 -3.96
C ALA A 80 -10.29 -0.78 -2.88
N LEU A 81 -11.37 -0.83 -2.08
CA LEU A 81 -11.55 -1.85 -1.05
C LEU A 81 -11.59 -3.27 -1.63
N THR A 82 -12.24 -3.47 -2.78
CA THR A 82 -12.25 -4.78 -3.47
C THR A 82 -10.84 -5.23 -3.83
N ALA A 83 -9.99 -4.33 -4.32
CA ALA A 83 -8.62 -4.70 -4.68
C ALA A 83 -7.72 -5.00 -3.48
N ILE A 84 -7.85 -4.20 -2.41
CA ILE A 84 -7.14 -4.45 -1.15
C ILE A 84 -7.55 -5.79 -0.55
N ARG A 85 -8.87 -6.05 -0.50
CA ARG A 85 -9.43 -7.31 0.00
C ARG A 85 -8.93 -8.49 -0.82
N PHE A 86 -8.96 -8.37 -2.15
CA PHE A 86 -8.46 -9.41 -3.05
C PHE A 86 -7.01 -9.73 -2.72
N ALA A 87 -6.16 -8.71 -2.57
CA ALA A 87 -4.76 -8.93 -2.21
C ALA A 87 -4.62 -9.68 -0.88
N ARG A 88 -5.29 -9.17 0.16
CA ARG A 88 -5.28 -9.74 1.52
C ARG A 88 -5.70 -11.21 1.55
N GLU A 89 -6.84 -11.53 0.92
CA GLU A 89 -7.45 -12.86 1.00
C GLU A 89 -6.80 -13.86 0.05
N ARG A 90 -6.20 -13.40 -1.06
CA ARG A 90 -5.54 -14.26 -2.05
C ARG A 90 -4.02 -14.32 -1.89
N LEU A 91 -3.47 -13.70 -0.85
CA LEU A 91 -2.03 -13.65 -0.59
C LEU A 91 -1.24 -13.04 -1.76
N VAL A 92 -1.83 -12.09 -2.48
CA VAL A 92 -1.14 -11.36 -3.55
C VAL A 92 -0.36 -10.21 -2.91
N PRO A 93 0.96 -10.09 -3.14
CA PRO A 93 1.77 -9.01 -2.60
C PRO A 93 1.08 -7.64 -2.76
N PHE A 94 1.05 -6.88 -1.67
CA PHE A 94 0.32 -5.62 -1.56
C PHE A 94 1.19 -4.51 -0.97
N LEU A 95 1.15 -3.35 -1.63
CA LEU A 95 1.66 -2.09 -1.10
C LEU A 95 0.54 -1.04 -1.08
N GLY A 96 0.31 -0.38 0.06
CA GLY A 96 -0.62 0.76 0.15
C GLY A 96 0.08 2.03 0.62
N THR A 97 0.05 3.13 -0.13
CA THR A 97 0.74 4.37 0.27
C THR A 97 -0.24 5.54 0.41
N CYS A 98 -0.12 6.33 1.50
CA CYS A 98 -1.05 7.39 1.92
C CYS A 98 -2.53 6.98 1.86
N GLY A 99 -3.24 7.31 0.77
CA GLY A 99 -4.61 6.87 0.52
C GLY A 99 -4.77 5.35 0.60
N GLY A 100 -3.81 4.60 0.04
CA GLY A 100 -3.83 3.13 0.10
C GLY A 100 -3.67 2.58 1.51
N PHE A 101 -2.90 3.25 2.37
CA PHE A 101 -2.80 2.90 3.80
C PHE A 101 -4.12 3.14 4.52
N GLN A 102 -4.74 4.30 4.31
CA GLN A 102 -6.01 4.66 4.93
C GLN A 102 -7.10 3.66 4.54
N HIS A 103 -7.18 3.31 3.25
CA HIS A 103 -8.19 2.38 2.75
C HIS A 103 -7.86 0.92 3.10
N ALA A 104 -6.61 0.57 3.36
CA ALA A 104 -6.26 -0.75 3.90
C ALA A 104 -6.81 -0.95 5.31
N LEU A 105 -6.77 0.09 6.15
CA LEU A 105 -7.39 0.06 7.47
C LEU A 105 -8.91 -0.05 7.38
N VAL A 106 -9.54 0.68 6.46
CA VAL A 106 -10.99 0.61 6.24
C VAL A 106 -11.42 -0.76 5.72
N GLU A 107 -10.68 -1.32 4.76
CA GLU A 107 -10.94 -2.67 4.24
C GLU A 107 -10.88 -3.71 5.36
N TYR A 108 -9.82 -3.65 6.17
CA TYR A 108 -9.62 -4.59 7.26
C TYR A 108 -10.70 -4.45 8.34
N ALA A 109 -11.04 -3.22 8.73
CA ALA A 109 -12.12 -2.97 9.69
C ALA A 109 -13.45 -3.55 9.20
N ARG A 110 -13.83 -3.27 7.94
CA ARG A 110 -15.10 -3.75 7.37
C ARG A 110 -15.16 -5.26 7.22
N ASN A 111 -14.10 -5.87 6.66
CA ASN A 111 -14.16 -7.25 6.17
C ASN A 111 -13.56 -8.26 7.15
N GLN A 112 -12.53 -7.89 7.91
CA GLN A 112 -11.89 -8.79 8.87
C GLN A 112 -12.45 -8.64 10.29
N LEU A 113 -12.75 -7.41 10.72
CA LEU A 113 -13.30 -7.14 12.06
C LEU A 113 -14.82 -7.03 12.09
N GLY A 114 -15.48 -6.97 10.93
CA GLY A 114 -16.94 -6.88 10.83
C GLY A 114 -17.52 -5.51 11.15
N TRP A 115 -16.71 -4.45 11.17
CA TRP A 115 -17.17 -3.07 11.34
C TRP A 115 -17.74 -2.56 10.01
N ALA A 116 -18.90 -3.10 9.63
CA ALA A 116 -19.49 -2.87 8.31
C ALA A 116 -19.75 -1.39 7.98
N ASP A 117 -19.92 -0.57 9.01
CA ASP A 117 -20.17 0.88 8.94
C ASP A 117 -18.90 1.73 9.11
N ALA A 118 -17.70 1.13 9.14
CA ALA A 118 -16.44 1.87 9.26
C ALA A 118 -16.23 2.77 8.03
N GLU A 119 -16.05 4.07 8.23
CA GLU A 119 -16.01 5.08 7.16
C GLU A 119 -14.72 5.90 7.14
N HIS A 120 -14.45 6.51 5.98
CA HIS A 120 -13.37 7.46 5.80
C HIS A 120 -13.91 8.90 5.93
N GLY A 121 -13.33 9.70 6.81
CA GLY A 121 -13.83 11.04 7.13
C GLY A 121 -13.77 12.04 5.97
N GLU A 122 -12.91 11.80 4.98
CA GLU A 122 -12.84 12.62 3.75
C GLU A 122 -14.11 12.52 2.89
N THR A 123 -14.75 11.34 2.86
CA THR A 123 -15.94 11.08 2.03
C THR A 123 -17.22 11.05 2.86
N ALA A 124 -17.14 10.65 4.13
CA ALA A 124 -18.28 10.54 5.03
C ALA A 124 -17.98 11.19 6.41
N PRO A 125 -17.75 12.52 6.48
CA PRO A 125 -17.34 13.20 7.71
C PRO A 125 -18.37 13.15 8.85
N GLN A 126 -19.63 12.86 8.54
CA GLN A 126 -20.74 12.79 9.50
C GLN A 126 -21.14 11.35 9.84
N ALA A 127 -20.40 10.34 9.36
CA ALA A 127 -20.68 8.95 9.71
C ALA A 127 -20.44 8.70 11.20
N ALA A 128 -21.23 7.81 11.79
CA ALA A 128 -21.10 7.45 13.21
C ALA A 128 -19.75 6.78 13.51
N ASN A 129 -19.26 5.95 12.58
CA ASN A 129 -18.03 5.17 12.74
C ASN A 129 -16.94 5.61 11.74
N VAL A 130 -16.52 6.87 11.82
CA VAL A 130 -15.34 7.35 11.08
C VAL A 130 -14.08 6.77 11.72
N ILE A 131 -13.31 5.97 10.98
CA ILE A 131 -12.05 5.40 11.48
C ILE A 131 -10.81 6.13 10.97
N ILE A 132 -10.93 6.81 9.82
CA ILE A 132 -9.91 7.68 9.28
C ILE A 132 -10.38 9.12 9.39
N GLU A 133 -9.70 9.95 10.16
CA GLU A 133 -10.13 11.32 10.49
C GLU A 133 -9.07 12.37 10.15
N PRO A 134 -9.47 13.66 10.05
CA PRO A 134 -8.51 14.74 9.81
C PRO A 134 -7.42 14.73 10.90
N LEU A 135 -6.16 14.77 10.47
CA LEU A 135 -5.04 14.94 11.38
C LEU A 135 -5.09 16.33 12.01
N SER A 136 -4.94 16.40 13.34
CA SER A 136 -4.82 17.66 14.07
C SER A 136 -3.64 18.52 13.57
N CYS A 137 -2.55 17.86 13.17
CA CYS A 137 -1.43 18.46 12.45
C CYS A 137 -1.29 17.80 11.07
N SER A 138 -1.72 18.50 10.02
CA SER A 138 -1.61 18.04 8.63
C SER A 138 -0.15 17.86 8.23
N LEU A 139 0.19 16.72 7.63
CA LEU A 139 1.56 16.38 7.21
C LEU A 139 1.84 16.67 5.73
N VAL A 140 1.11 17.62 5.16
CA VAL A 140 1.26 18.02 3.76
C VAL A 140 2.66 18.57 3.49
N GLU A 141 3.39 17.94 2.55
CA GLU A 141 4.76 18.30 2.16
C GLU A 141 5.79 18.28 3.30
N SER A 142 5.51 17.52 4.36
CA SER A 142 6.41 17.36 5.48
C SER A 142 7.35 16.16 5.29
N VAL A 143 8.50 16.22 5.95
CA VAL A 143 9.37 15.07 6.21
C VAL A 143 9.34 14.84 7.71
N ALA A 144 9.09 13.62 8.14
CA ALA A 144 9.02 13.30 9.55
C ALA A 144 9.69 11.95 9.86
N ALA A 145 10.26 11.86 11.06
CA ALA A 145 10.88 10.66 11.57
C ALA A 145 9.84 9.57 11.84
N ILE A 146 10.22 8.32 11.59
CA ILE A 146 9.44 7.13 11.88
C ILE A 146 10.35 6.14 12.59
N HIS A 147 9.84 5.58 13.68
CA HIS A 147 10.44 4.43 14.36
C HIS A 147 9.74 3.15 13.91
N LEU A 148 10.44 2.33 13.12
CA LEU A 148 9.98 1.02 12.66
C LEU A 148 10.10 0.00 13.79
N GLN A 149 9.14 -0.92 13.85
CA GLN A 149 9.17 -2.04 14.78
C GLN A 149 10.15 -3.11 14.26
N PRO A 150 10.98 -3.70 15.14
CA PRO A 150 11.87 -4.79 14.76
C PRO A 150 11.08 -5.98 14.20
N ASP A 151 11.78 -6.83 13.43
CA ASP A 151 11.24 -8.07 12.85
C ASP A 151 10.05 -7.87 11.88
N THR A 152 9.84 -6.65 11.37
CA THR A 152 8.85 -6.34 10.33
C THR A 152 9.46 -6.34 8.93
N LEU A 153 8.65 -6.53 7.89
CA LEU A 153 9.08 -6.50 6.49
C LEU A 153 9.65 -5.13 6.13
N ILE A 154 9.04 -4.05 6.62
CA ILE A 154 9.51 -2.69 6.37
C ILE A 154 10.83 -2.43 7.09
N ALA A 155 11.02 -2.86 8.34
CA ALA A 155 12.31 -2.72 9.02
C ALA A 155 13.41 -3.49 8.29
N GLN A 156 13.11 -4.69 7.80
CA GLN A 156 14.04 -5.48 6.97
C GLN A 156 14.35 -4.78 5.65
N ALA A 157 13.35 -4.18 4.99
CA ALA A 157 13.54 -3.45 3.74
C ALA A 157 14.47 -2.23 3.91
N TYR A 158 14.28 -1.44 4.98
CA TYR A 158 15.10 -0.26 5.24
C TYR A 158 16.47 -0.59 5.85
N GLY A 159 16.62 -1.72 6.55
CA GLY A 159 17.87 -2.11 7.22
C GLY A 159 18.20 -1.26 8.46
N THR A 160 17.28 -0.42 8.91
CA THR A 160 17.39 0.44 10.11
C THR A 160 16.01 0.62 10.72
N LEU A 161 15.95 0.88 12.03
CA LEU A 161 14.69 1.13 12.73
C LEU A 161 14.28 2.61 12.74
N ASN A 162 15.22 3.53 12.47
CA ASN A 162 14.91 4.96 12.43
C ASN A 162 15.06 5.46 11.00
N ILE A 163 13.96 5.94 10.43
CA ILE A 163 13.90 6.45 9.05
C ILE A 163 13.25 7.83 9.04
N GLU A 164 13.40 8.54 7.92
CA GLU A 164 12.69 9.78 7.64
C GLU A 164 12.03 9.68 6.27
N GLU A 165 10.74 9.98 6.20
CA GLU A 165 9.97 9.86 4.97
C GLU A 165 9.07 11.06 4.74
N ARG A 166 8.67 11.23 3.47
CA ARG A 166 7.84 12.34 3.03
C ARG A 166 6.35 12.01 3.11
N TYR A 167 5.57 12.98 3.51
CA TYR A 167 4.12 12.89 3.64
C TYR A 167 3.40 13.89 2.72
N HIS A 168 2.20 13.52 2.30
CA HIS A 168 1.22 14.42 1.71
C HIS A 168 -0.18 13.96 2.13
N CYS A 169 -0.44 13.91 3.44
CA CYS A 169 -1.68 13.36 3.96
C CYS A 169 -2.29 14.32 4.99
N ARG A 170 -3.61 14.49 4.87
CA ARG A 170 -4.43 15.29 5.80
C ARG A 170 -5.24 14.43 6.75
N TYR A 171 -5.30 13.13 6.52
CA TYR A 171 -6.09 12.18 7.28
C TYR A 171 -5.22 11.04 7.80
N GLY A 172 -5.59 10.48 8.94
CA GLY A 172 -4.93 9.33 9.56
C GLY A 172 -5.89 8.53 10.42
N LEU A 173 -5.39 7.44 11.00
CA LEU A 173 -6.18 6.58 11.88
C LEU A 173 -6.61 7.36 13.13
N ARG A 174 -7.90 7.26 13.48
CA ARG A 174 -8.43 7.70 14.78
C ARG A 174 -7.76 6.90 15.90
N ARG A 175 -7.04 7.60 16.77
CA ARG A 175 -6.15 6.99 17.78
C ARG A 175 -6.88 6.05 18.73
N GLU A 176 -8.11 6.38 19.11
CA GLU A 176 -8.92 5.62 20.06
C GLU A 176 -9.30 4.22 19.54
N LEU A 177 -9.24 4.02 18.21
CA LEU A 177 -9.57 2.75 17.58
C LEU A 177 -8.37 1.80 17.46
N GLU A 178 -7.13 2.29 17.69
CA GLU A 178 -5.91 1.46 17.59
C GLU A 178 -6.02 0.13 18.37
N PRO A 179 -6.46 0.11 19.65
CA PRO A 179 -6.50 -1.14 20.43
C PRO A 179 -7.50 -2.17 19.89
N ALA A 180 -8.53 -1.71 19.19
CA ALA A 180 -9.56 -2.57 18.62
C ALA A 180 -9.24 -2.98 17.17
N LEU A 181 -8.41 -2.20 16.46
CA LEU A 181 -8.04 -2.44 15.08
C LEU A 181 -6.83 -3.39 14.95
N PHE A 182 -5.85 -3.26 15.84
CA PHE A 182 -4.61 -4.04 15.80
C PHE A 182 -4.64 -5.22 16.77
N GLY A 183 -4.09 -6.36 16.33
CA GLY A 183 -4.12 -7.61 17.08
C GLY A 183 -2.95 -8.50 16.66
N ASP A 184 -3.15 -9.82 16.60
CA ASP A 184 -2.09 -10.76 16.19
C ASP A 184 -1.84 -10.82 14.70
N ALA A 185 -2.87 -10.58 13.89
CA ALA A 185 -2.75 -10.56 12.43
C ALA A 185 -2.25 -9.21 11.91
N LEU A 186 -3.04 -8.14 12.05
CA LEU A 186 -2.64 -6.81 11.61
C LEU A 186 -1.82 -6.12 12.71
N LYS A 187 -0.57 -5.78 12.38
CA LYS A 187 0.39 -5.17 13.30
C LYS A 187 0.76 -3.77 12.85
N VAL A 188 1.02 -2.89 13.80
CA VAL A 188 1.70 -1.62 13.56
C VAL A 188 3.18 -1.93 13.31
N SER A 189 3.70 -1.53 12.14
CA SER A 189 5.10 -1.75 11.78
C SER A 189 5.95 -0.49 11.90
N GLY A 190 5.34 0.68 12.09
CA GLY A 190 6.07 1.93 12.25
C GLY A 190 5.22 3.00 12.93
N ARG A 191 5.87 3.78 13.80
CA ARG A 191 5.23 4.85 14.58
C ARG A 191 5.93 6.19 14.40
N GLY A 192 5.15 7.25 14.47
CA GLY A 192 5.63 8.63 14.45
C GLY A 192 6.20 9.05 15.82
N PRO A 193 6.71 10.29 15.92
CA PRO A 193 7.34 10.79 17.13
C PRO A 193 6.40 10.84 18.35
N GLU A 194 5.08 11.00 18.13
CA GLU A 194 4.07 11.04 19.20
C GLU A 194 3.37 9.68 19.38
N GLY A 195 3.93 8.63 18.76
CA GLY A 195 3.43 7.26 18.81
C GLY A 195 2.34 6.95 17.79
N GLU A 196 2.03 7.85 16.86
CA GLU A 196 0.96 7.68 15.88
C GLU A 196 1.31 6.58 14.88
N VAL A 197 0.33 5.81 14.41
CA VAL A 197 0.57 4.76 13.41
C VAL A 197 0.97 5.36 12.07
N ARG A 198 2.15 4.97 11.57
CA ARG A 198 2.70 5.43 10.27
C ARG A 198 2.83 4.31 9.25
N SER A 199 2.92 3.07 9.68
CA SER A 199 2.86 1.91 8.80
C SER A 199 2.29 0.69 9.50
N ILE A 200 1.71 -0.21 8.71
CA ILE A 200 1.10 -1.45 9.15
C ILE A 200 1.52 -2.61 8.25
N GLU A 201 1.49 -3.81 8.81
CA GLU A 201 1.73 -5.05 8.09
C GLU A 201 0.80 -6.15 8.55
N LEU A 202 0.51 -7.09 7.64
CA LEU A 202 -0.30 -8.27 7.96
C LEU A 202 0.60 -9.50 8.17
N GLN A 203 0.62 -9.99 9.41
CA GLN A 203 1.36 -11.20 9.78
C GLN A 203 0.87 -12.41 8.98
N GLY A 204 1.80 -13.21 8.46
CA GLY A 204 1.50 -14.41 7.68
C GLY A 204 1.18 -14.16 6.19
N HIS A 205 1.07 -12.91 5.76
CA HIS A 205 0.95 -12.55 4.35
C HIS A 205 2.35 -12.46 3.70
N PRO A 206 2.56 -12.91 2.44
CA PRO A 206 3.89 -12.89 1.80
C PRO A 206 4.49 -11.48 1.73
N PHE A 207 3.66 -10.48 1.46
CA PHE A 207 3.98 -9.07 1.61
C PHE A 207 2.69 -8.25 1.63
N PHE A 208 2.27 -7.73 2.78
CA PHE A 208 1.17 -6.78 2.87
C PHE A 208 1.65 -5.65 3.73
N VAL A 209 2.08 -4.56 3.10
CA VAL A 209 2.66 -3.40 3.78
C VAL A 209 1.85 -2.18 3.37
N ALA A 210 1.44 -1.37 4.34
CA ALA A 210 0.81 -0.09 4.05
C ALA A 210 1.49 1.02 4.86
N THR A 211 1.76 2.16 4.23
CA THR A 211 2.47 3.30 4.81
C THR A 211 1.65 4.57 4.64
N LEU A 212 1.54 5.36 5.70
CA LEU A 212 0.91 6.68 5.61
C LEU A 212 1.80 7.65 4.81
N PHE A 213 3.13 7.51 4.88
CA PHE A 213 4.06 8.26 4.04
C PHE A 213 4.06 7.77 2.58
N GLN A 214 4.70 8.55 1.71
CA GLN A 214 4.77 8.38 0.25
C GLN A 214 6.21 8.02 -0.19
N PRO A 215 6.66 6.78 0.05
CA PRO A 215 8.04 6.38 -0.22
C PRO A 215 8.41 6.45 -1.71
N GLU A 216 7.44 6.38 -2.62
CA GLU A 216 7.61 6.55 -4.07
C GLU A 216 8.24 7.90 -4.44
N ARG A 217 7.99 8.96 -3.66
CA ARG A 217 8.45 10.31 -3.99
C ARG A 217 9.96 10.48 -3.91
N ALA A 218 10.65 9.55 -3.24
CA ALA A 218 12.12 9.47 -3.26
C ALA A 218 12.66 9.32 -4.71
N ALA A 219 11.91 8.69 -5.61
CA ALA A 219 12.30 8.51 -7.01
C ALA A 219 12.42 9.84 -7.78
N LEU A 220 11.63 10.87 -7.42
CA LEU A 220 11.76 12.21 -7.98
C LEU A 220 13.10 12.89 -7.62
N GLN A 221 13.80 12.37 -6.61
CA GLN A 221 15.13 12.80 -6.19
C GLN A 221 16.22 11.83 -6.66
N GLY A 222 15.90 10.86 -7.52
CA GLY A 222 16.85 9.84 -7.98
C GLY A 222 17.24 8.84 -6.90
N LYS A 223 16.41 8.64 -5.86
CA LYS A 223 16.67 7.67 -4.78
C LYS A 223 15.73 6.47 -4.88
N VAL A 224 16.30 5.27 -4.74
CA VAL A 224 15.52 4.02 -4.67
C VAL A 224 14.76 3.99 -3.35
N SER A 225 13.46 3.67 -3.42
CA SER A 225 12.67 3.39 -2.21
C SER A 225 12.91 1.95 -1.75
N PRO A 226 13.40 1.73 -0.51
CA PRO A 226 13.66 0.37 -0.01
C PRO A 226 12.38 -0.49 0.06
N VAL A 227 11.26 0.08 0.49
CA VAL A 227 9.98 -0.65 0.59
C VAL A 227 9.38 -0.98 -0.77
N VAL A 228 9.55 -0.12 -1.79
CA VAL A 228 9.13 -0.44 -3.17
C VAL A 228 9.99 -1.56 -3.77
N ALA A 229 11.30 -1.55 -3.52
CA ALA A 229 12.18 -2.65 -3.91
C ALA A 229 11.82 -3.97 -3.20
N ALA A 230 11.47 -3.91 -1.92
CA ALA A 230 10.99 -5.07 -1.18
C ALA A 230 9.66 -5.62 -1.73
N PHE A 231 8.72 -4.73 -2.08
CA PHE A 231 7.46 -5.09 -2.74
C PHE A 231 7.69 -5.82 -4.07
N VAL A 232 8.54 -5.27 -4.96
CA VAL A 232 8.87 -5.91 -6.25
C VAL A 232 9.52 -7.28 -6.04
N ARG A 233 10.42 -7.39 -5.05
CA ARG A 233 11.05 -8.67 -4.70
C ARG A 233 10.02 -9.69 -4.22
N ALA A 234 9.05 -9.29 -3.40
CA ALA A 234 7.98 -10.17 -2.95
C ALA A 234 7.07 -10.62 -4.12
N CYS A 235 6.75 -9.74 -5.05
CA CYS A 235 6.03 -10.08 -6.28
C CYS A 235 6.79 -11.15 -7.09
N SER A 236 8.11 -10.98 -7.26
CA SER A 236 8.95 -11.95 -7.95
C SER A 236 8.92 -13.33 -7.28
N GLN A 237 9.06 -13.37 -5.96
CA GLN A 237 9.04 -14.62 -5.19
C GLN A 237 7.67 -15.31 -5.26
N ALA A 238 6.57 -14.55 -5.16
CA ALA A 238 5.22 -15.10 -5.28
C ALA A 238 4.96 -15.68 -6.68
N ALA A 239 5.36 -14.95 -7.73
CA ALA A 239 5.23 -15.39 -9.12
C ALA A 239 6.03 -16.68 -9.40
N GLN A 240 7.20 -16.85 -8.78
CA GLN A 240 7.99 -18.09 -8.89
C GLN A 240 7.33 -19.27 -8.19
N ARG A 241 6.76 -19.07 -6.99
CA ARG A 241 6.06 -20.14 -6.25
C ARG A 241 4.82 -20.63 -6.98
N ASN A 242 4.04 -19.74 -7.57
CA ASN A 242 2.83 -20.12 -8.34
C ASN A 242 3.14 -20.90 -9.63
N ARG A 243 4.42 -20.94 -10.04
CA ARG A 243 4.89 -21.68 -11.22
C ARG A 243 5.55 -23.02 -10.87
N SER A 244 5.78 -23.29 -9.57
CA SER A 244 6.43 -24.49 -9.04
C SER A 244 5.38 -25.55 -8.70
#